data_AF-A0A059D2X3-F1
#
_entry.id   AF-A0A059D2X3-F1
#
_cell.length_a   1.000
_cell.length_b   1.000
_cell.length_c   1.000
_cell.angle_alpha   90.00
_cell.angle_beta   90.00
_cell.angle_gamma   90.00
#
_symmetry.space_group_name_H-M   'P 1'
#
loop_
_entity.id
_entity.type
_entity.pdbx_description
1 polymer ?
#
loop_
_entity_poly.entity_id
_entity_poly.type
_entity_poly.pdbx_seq_one_letter_code
_entity_poly.pdbx_strand_id
1 'polypeptide(L)'
;MQIASSRSVFIIDLIKLSGDVPYILDNCLSRILQSSSILNLGYNFQCDMKQLASSYETLGCFKHFEMLLDIQNVFKESSGGLLGLAEEILGAGLNKTRRNSNWEQRPLNQN
;
A
#
# COMPACT_ATOMS: atom_id res chain seq x y z
N MET A 1 4.89 1.76 4.04
CA MET A 1 4.09 1.02 3.04
C MET A 1 3.70 -0.33 3.61
N GLN A 2 2.52 -0.85 3.27
CA GLN A 2 2.07 -2.17 3.70
C GLN A 2 1.88 -3.06 2.47
N ILE A 3 2.35 -4.31 2.55
CA ILE A 3 2.13 -5.34 1.52
C ILE A 3 1.65 -6.60 2.22
N ALA A 4 0.55 -7.18 1.76
CA ALA A 4 -0.02 -8.39 2.35
C ALA A 4 -0.08 -9.53 1.32
N SER A 5 0.10 -10.74 1.83
CA SER A 5 -0.25 -11.99 1.16
C SER A 5 -1.33 -12.70 1.99
N SER A 6 -1.81 -13.85 1.52
CA SER A 6 -2.72 -14.69 2.30
C SER A 6 -2.13 -15.23 3.62
N ARG A 7 -0.81 -15.16 3.81
CA ARG A 7 -0.11 -15.75 4.97
C ARG A 7 0.53 -14.73 5.90
N SER A 8 0.87 -13.56 5.40
CA SER A 8 1.71 -12.60 6.13
C SER A 8 1.49 -11.19 5.64
N VAL A 9 1.70 -10.24 6.54
CA VAL A 9 1.69 -8.80 6.28
C VAL A 9 3.06 -8.23 6.57
N PHE A 10 3.58 -7.45 5.63
CA PHE A 10 4.85 -6.75 5.73
C PHE A 10 4.61 -5.26 5.88
N ILE A 11 5.21 -4.65 6.91
CA ILE A 11 5.28 -3.20 7.08
C ILE A 11 6.67 -2.76 6.65
N ILE A 12 6.74 -2.05 5.54
CA ILE A 12 7.99 -1.59 4.93
C ILE A 12 8.21 -0.13 5.32
N ASP A 13 9.28 0.11 6.08
CA ASP A 13 9.72 1.45 6.48
C ASP A 13 10.43 2.16 5.31
N LEU A 14 9.63 2.81 4.46
CA LEU A 14 10.15 3.50 3.28
C LEU A 14 11.10 4.65 3.65
N ILE A 15 10.88 5.33 4.78
CA ILE A 15 11.73 6.46 5.22
C ILE A 15 13.14 5.95 5.50
N LYS A 16 13.27 4.85 6.23
CA LYS A 16 14.57 4.25 6.57
C LYS A 16 15.22 3.60 5.35
N LEU A 17 14.46 2.78 4.62
CA LEU A 17 15.02 1.93 3.57
C LEU A 17 15.39 2.70 2.30
N SER A 18 14.72 3.80 1.99
CA SER A 18 15.09 4.66 0.85
C SER A 18 16.41 5.40 1.08
N GLY A 19 16.78 5.68 2.34
CA GLY A 19 18.06 6.27 2.69
C GLY A 19 19.17 5.24 2.86
N ASP A 20 18.90 4.15 3.59
CA ASP A 20 19.94 3.18 3.98
C ASP A 20 20.33 2.24 2.83
N VAL A 21 19.34 1.71 2.09
CA VAL A 21 19.53 0.64 1.08
C VAL A 21 18.61 0.81 -0.15
N PRO A 22 18.64 1.98 -0.82
CA PRO A 22 17.69 2.30 -1.90
C PRO A 22 17.69 1.28 -3.04
N TYR A 23 18.85 0.80 -3.48
CA TYR A 23 18.94 -0.18 -4.57
C TYR A 23 18.27 -1.52 -4.24
N ILE A 24 18.44 -2.00 -3.00
CA ILE A 24 17.83 -3.25 -2.56
C ILE A 24 16.31 -3.08 -2.45
N LEU A 25 15.85 -1.97 -1.84
CA LEU A 25 14.44 -1.63 -1.78
C LEU A 25 13.81 -1.58 -3.18
N ASP A 26 14.45 -0.87 -4.10
CA ASP A 26 13.97 -0.67 -5.46
C ASP A 26 13.88 -2.00 -6.22
N ASN A 27 14.93 -2.83 -6.14
CA ASN A 27 14.93 -4.13 -6.81
C ASN A 27 13.88 -5.08 -6.23
N CYS A 28 13.75 -5.13 -4.90
CA CYS A 28 12.77 -5.97 -4.22
C CYS A 28 11.34 -5.57 -4.59
N LEU A 29 11.01 -4.29 -4.52
CA LEU A 29 9.67 -3.81 -4.84
C LEU A 29 9.35 -3.91 -6.33
N SER A 30 10.32 -3.68 -7.23
CA SER A 30 10.10 -3.83 -8.68
C SER A 30 9.68 -5.26 -9.04
N ARG A 31 10.28 -6.29 -8.42
CA ARG A 31 9.89 -7.69 -8.64
C ARG A 31 8.46 -8.04 -8.23
N ILE A 32 7.82 -7.19 -7.42
CA ILE A 32 6.44 -7.39 -6.95
C ILE A 32 5.49 -6.48 -7.74
N LEU A 33 5.77 -5.18 -7.73
CA LEU A 33 4.89 -4.14 -8.26
C LEU A 33 4.88 -4.10 -9.79
N GLN A 34 5.96 -4.54 -10.45
CA GLN A 34 6.11 -4.54 -11.91
C GLN A 34 6.08 -5.96 -12.48
N SER A 35 5.55 -6.93 -11.73
CA SER A 35 5.44 -8.30 -12.22
C SER A 35 4.08 -8.55 -12.87
N SER A 36 4.10 -8.89 -14.15
CA SER A 36 2.93 -9.43 -14.87
C SER A 36 2.39 -10.75 -14.31
N SER A 37 3.13 -11.41 -13.40
CA SER A 37 2.70 -12.66 -12.77
C SER A 37 2.06 -12.49 -11.39
N ILE A 38 2.10 -11.28 -10.81
CA ILE A 38 1.61 -11.01 -9.46
C ILE A 38 0.47 -10.00 -9.53
N LEU A 39 -0.75 -10.44 -9.19
CA LEU A 39 -1.90 -9.55 -9.07
C LEU A 39 -1.79 -8.73 -7.77
N ASN A 40 -1.58 -7.43 -7.94
CA ASN A 40 -1.58 -6.45 -6.85
C ASN A 40 -3.02 -5.95 -6.61
N LEU A 41 -3.49 -6.01 -5.37
CA LEU A 41 -4.80 -5.48 -4.98
C LEU A 41 -4.60 -4.18 -4.20
N GLY A 42 -5.32 -3.13 -4.61
CA GLY A 42 -5.33 -1.84 -3.92
C GLY A 42 -6.76 -1.30 -3.78
N TYR A 43 -6.94 -0.24 -3.01
CA TYR A 43 -8.22 0.46 -2.89
C TYR A 43 -8.02 1.95 -3.11
N ASN A 44 -8.66 2.51 -4.14
CA ASN A 44 -8.42 3.88 -4.59
C ASN A 44 -6.91 4.16 -4.80
N PHE A 45 -6.23 3.21 -5.45
CA PHE A 45 -4.78 3.11 -5.44
C PHE A 45 -4.10 4.16 -6.33
N GLN A 46 -4.83 4.76 -7.26
CA GLN A 46 -4.30 5.78 -8.16
C GLN A 46 -3.72 6.99 -7.40
N CYS A 47 -4.32 7.38 -6.29
CA CYS A 47 -3.82 8.45 -5.43
C CYS A 47 -2.50 8.07 -4.74
N ASP A 48 -2.39 6.83 -4.26
CA ASP A 48 -1.19 6.31 -3.61
C ASP A 48 -0.02 6.20 -4.60
N MET A 49 -0.27 5.74 -5.83
CA MET A 49 0.74 5.67 -6.88
C MET A 49 1.39 7.03 -7.15
N LYS A 50 0.56 8.07 -7.35
CA LYS A 50 1.05 9.42 -7.63
C LYS A 50 1.90 9.95 -6.48
N GLN A 51 1.44 9.75 -5.24
CA GLN A 51 2.19 10.15 -4.05
C GLN A 51 3.51 9.41 -3.95
N LEU A 52 3.52 8.07 -4.07
CA LEU A 52 4.73 7.25 -4.01
C LEU A 52 5.76 7.65 -5.08
N ALA A 53 5.31 7.83 -6.32
CA ALA A 53 6.18 8.26 -7.42
C ALA A 53 6.80 9.64 -7.17
N SER A 54 6.02 10.58 -6.62
CA SER A 54 6.52 11.93 -6.29
C SER A 54 7.39 11.98 -5.04
N SER A 55 7.12 11.16 -4.03
CA SER A 55 7.89 11.16 -2.77
C SER A 55 9.22 10.43 -2.90
N TYR A 56 9.33 9.51 -3.86
CA TYR A 56 10.51 8.67 -4.07
C TYR A 56 10.91 8.63 -5.55
N GLU A 57 11.08 9.81 -6.16
CA GLU A 57 11.30 9.97 -7.62
C GLU A 57 12.49 9.15 -8.18
N THR A 58 13.49 8.89 -7.34
CA THR A 58 14.69 8.11 -7.67
C THR A 58 14.45 6.61 -7.69
N LEU A 59 13.39 6.11 -7.03
CA LEU A 59 13.05 4.68 -7.00
C LEU A 59 12.23 4.31 -8.24
N GLY A 60 12.78 3.43 -9.08
CA GLY A 60 12.13 2.94 -10.29
C GLY A 60 10.87 2.11 -10.01
N CYS A 61 10.79 1.43 -8.87
CA CYS A 61 9.72 0.53 -8.49
C CYS A 61 8.35 1.20 -8.41
N PHE A 62 8.29 2.52 -8.23
CA PHE A 62 7.04 3.28 -8.12
C PHE A 62 6.66 4.03 -9.42
N LYS A 63 7.48 3.95 -10.47
CA LYS A 63 7.19 4.65 -11.75
C LYS A 63 6.13 3.93 -12.58
N HIS A 64 6.01 2.63 -12.40
CA HIS A 64 5.08 1.78 -13.12
C HIS A 64 4.63 0.63 -12.22
N PHE A 65 3.38 0.20 -12.41
CA PHE A 65 2.76 -0.91 -11.70
C PHE A 65 2.10 -1.81 -12.75
N GLU A 66 2.40 -3.10 -12.70
CA GLU A 66 1.77 -4.13 -13.52
C GLU A 66 0.72 -4.89 -12.70
N MET A 67 -0.29 -5.41 -13.39
CA MET A 67 -1.30 -6.30 -12.80
C MET A 67 -1.92 -5.73 -11.51
N LEU A 68 -2.32 -4.46 -11.55
CA LEU A 68 -3.00 -3.79 -10.44
C LEU A 68 -4.51 -3.83 -10.64
N LEU A 69 -5.23 -4.38 -9.66
CA LEU A 69 -6.67 -4.31 -9.57
C LEU A 69 -7.07 -3.37 -8.44
N ASP A 70 -7.68 -2.25 -8.81
CA ASP A 70 -8.31 -1.35 -7.85
C ASP A 70 -9.68 -1.91 -7.46
N ILE A 71 -9.77 -2.39 -6.23
CA ILE A 71 -10.97 -3.01 -5.66
C ILE A 71 -12.13 -2.02 -5.61
N GLN A 72 -11.87 -0.71 -5.49
CA GLN A 72 -12.94 0.30 -5.53
C GLN A 72 -13.71 0.26 -6.87
N ASN A 73 -13.03 -0.01 -7.97
CA ASN A 73 -13.66 -0.08 -9.30
C ASN A 73 -14.47 -1.36 -9.51
N VAL A 74 -14.19 -2.40 -8.72
CA VAL A 74 -14.94 -3.67 -8.72
C VAL A 74 -16.23 -3.49 -7.91
N PHE A 75 -16.14 -2.86 -6.74
CA PHE A 75 -17.27 -2.65 -5.83
C PHE A 75 -17.79 -1.21 -5.93
N LYS A 76 -18.46 -0.90 -7.04
CA LYS A 76 -18.92 0.45 -7.40
C LYS A 76 -19.96 1.06 -6.45
N GLU A 77 -20.54 0.28 -5.56
CA GLU A 77 -21.70 0.68 -4.73
C GLU A 77 -21.43 0.71 -3.21
N SER A 78 -20.20 0.43 -2.75
CA SER A 78 -19.94 0.44 -1.31
C SER A 78 -19.97 1.88 -0.76
N SER A 79 -21.08 2.26 -0.11
CA SER A 79 -21.16 3.52 0.64
C SER A 79 -20.15 3.50 1.80
N GLY A 80 -19.43 4.60 2.07
CA GLY A 80 -18.51 4.68 3.22
C GLY A 80 -17.04 4.30 2.96
N GLY A 81 -16.63 4.11 1.71
CA GLY A 81 -15.23 3.85 1.34
C GLY A 81 -14.76 2.44 1.74
N LEU A 82 -13.45 2.26 1.95
CA LEU A 82 -12.89 0.94 2.35
C LEU A 82 -13.47 0.41 3.67
N LEU A 83 -13.86 1.31 4.59
CA LEU A 83 -14.54 0.89 5.82
C LEU A 83 -15.90 0.24 5.51
N GLY A 84 -16.71 0.90 4.68
CA GLY A 84 -18.03 0.37 4.31
C GLY A 84 -17.91 -0.93 3.54
N LEU A 85 -16.94 -1.03 2.62
CA LEU A 85 -16.66 -2.27 1.91
C LEU A 85 -16.22 -3.40 2.86
N ALA A 86 -15.36 -3.12 3.84
CA ALA A 86 -14.96 -4.11 4.83
C ALA A 86 -16.14 -4.58 5.69
N GLU A 87 -17.02 -3.65 6.09
CA GLU A 87 -18.21 -3.97 6.87
C GLU A 87 -19.22 -4.81 6.08
N GLU A 88 -19.41 -4.49 4.79
CA GLU A 88 -20.28 -5.24 3.88
C GLU A 88 -19.77 -6.67 3.61
N ILE A 89 -18.47 -6.83 3.34
CA ILE A 89 -17.89 -8.12 2.92
C ILE A 89 -17.50 -9.00 4.11
N LEU A 90 -17.00 -8.41 5.20
CA LEU A 90 -16.44 -9.13 6.35
C LEU A 90 -17.33 -9.06 7.60
N GLY A 91 -18.40 -8.25 7.59
CA GLY A 91 -19.26 -8.03 8.76
C GLY A 91 -18.60 -7.21 9.87
N ALA A 92 -17.44 -6.59 9.60
CA ALA A 92 -16.67 -5.81 10.57
C ALA A 92 -16.07 -4.56 9.93
N GLY A 93 -16.27 -3.40 10.55
CA GLY A 93 -15.67 -2.15 10.12
C GLY A 93 -14.17 -2.03 10.43
N LEU A 94 -13.56 -0.98 9.90
CA LEU A 94 -12.14 -0.66 10.16
C LEU A 94 -11.98 0.31 11.33
N ASN A 95 -10.99 0.04 12.19
CA ASN A 95 -10.61 0.97 13.25
C ASN A 95 -9.90 2.21 12.67
N LYS A 96 -10.48 3.41 12.90
CA LYS A 96 -9.97 4.68 12.37
C LYS A 96 -9.12 5.49 13.37
N THR A 97 -8.96 5.04 14.61
CA THR A 97 -8.31 5.82 15.70
C THR A 97 -6.90 6.28 15.36
N ARG A 98 -6.14 5.46 14.61
CA ARG A 98 -4.74 5.75 14.25
C ARG A 98 -4.55 6.29 12.83
N ARG A 99 -5.64 6.57 12.10
CA ARG A 99 -5.58 7.02 10.69
C ARG A 99 -4.70 8.26 10.50
N ASN A 100 -4.80 9.21 11.42
CA ASN A 100 -4.05 10.48 11.41
C ASN A 100 -2.94 10.51 12.49
N SER A 101 -2.40 9.36 12.87
CA SER A 101 -1.27 9.29 13.81
C SER A 101 0.04 9.74 13.14
N ASN A 102 1.09 9.97 13.95
CA ASN A 102 2.39 10.36 13.44
C ASN A 102 3.13 9.16 12.82
N TRP A 103 3.01 9.00 11.51
CA TRP A 103 3.68 7.95 10.72
C TRP A 103 5.19 8.18 10.52
N GLU A 104 5.73 9.34 10.89
CA GLU A 104 7.16 9.64 10.86
C GLU A 104 7.88 9.21 12.14
N GLN A 105 7.14 9.01 13.25
CA GLN A 105 7.72 8.56 14.52
C GLN A 105 8.44 7.21 14.35
N ARG A 106 9.63 7.07 14.95
CA ARG A 106 10.36 5.80 15.04
C ARG A 106 10.80 5.52 16.50
N PRO A 107 10.56 4.30 17.04
CA PRO A 107 9.75 3.23 16.45
C PRO A 107 8.27 3.63 16.34
N LEU A 108 7.52 2.94 15.46
CA LEU A 108 6.06 3.06 15.44
C LEU A 108 5.49 2.58 16.79
N ASN A 109 4.44 3.23 17.28
CA ASN A 109 3.79 2.82 18.53
C ASN A 109 3.09 1.47 18.36
N GLN A 110 3.15 0.63 19.40
CA GLN A 110 2.30 -0.55 19.50
C GLN A 110 0.92 -0.12 20.00
N ASN A 111 -0.11 -0.38 19.18
CA ASN A 111 -1.55 -0.23 19.45
C ASN A 111 -2.03 1.09 20.03
#